data_AF-A0A3A8HZ04-F1
#
_entry.id   AF-A0A3A8HZ04-F1
#
_cell.length_a   1.000
_cell.length_b   1.000
_cell.length_c   1.000
_cell.angle_alpha   90.00
_cell.angle_beta   90.00
_cell.angle_gamma   90.00
#
_symmetry.space_group_name_H-M   'P 1'
#
loop_
_entity.id
_entity.type
_entity.pdbx_description
1 polymer ?
#
loop_
_entity_poly.entity_id
_entity_poly.type
_entity_poly.pdbx_seq_one_letter_code
_entity_poly.pdbx_strand_id
1 'polypeptide(L)'
;MSLQRHHYRYCGSAAAAALNSLLHAAVTDATVTAEALEVGDQIEKLLKAKGATYKVLFGKNLTTKSGRVYVVDNSALNPNGSPNHFFVTSGPSVSDRMSMDAFVSASALRRVEEAIADRRARGDKLNYLDAKALIELRGSTGGQTNPVILAYIAARTALMASGPKWDTKLGEVSGRADLVTLTRKFP
;
A
#
# COMPACT_ATOMS: atom_id res chain seq x y z
N MET A 1 -13.16 2.85 4.59
CA MET A 1 -12.52 1.60 4.12
C MET A 1 -11.15 1.97 3.58
N SER A 2 -10.16 1.11 3.81
CA SER A 2 -8.71 1.38 3.65
C SER A 2 -8.23 1.02 2.23
N LEU A 3 -7.00 1.41 1.83
CA LEU A 3 -6.30 0.85 0.65
C LEU A 3 -6.36 -0.67 0.76
N GLN A 4 -7.32 -1.26 0.08
CA GLN A 4 -7.63 -2.68 0.16
C GLN A 4 -6.60 -3.41 -0.70
N ARG A 5 -5.99 -4.39 -0.06
CA ARG A 5 -4.66 -4.89 -0.39
C ARG A 5 -4.82 -6.22 -1.10
N HIS A 6 -4.12 -6.39 -2.21
CA HIS A 6 -3.73 -7.73 -2.61
C HIS A 6 -2.56 -8.16 -1.74
N HIS A 7 -2.86 -8.99 -0.75
CA HIS A 7 -1.85 -9.67 0.05
C HIS A 7 -1.54 -11.02 -0.59
N TYR A 8 -0.27 -11.42 -0.55
CA TYR A 8 0.06 -12.84 -0.59
C TYR A 8 0.74 -13.23 0.72
N ARG A 9 0.11 -14.16 1.43
CA ARG A 9 0.72 -14.94 2.50
C ARG A 9 0.96 -16.31 1.90
N TYR A 10 2.17 -16.85 2.08
CA TYR A 10 2.58 -18.24 1.79
C TYR A 10 1.36 -19.15 1.54
N CYS A 11 1.11 -19.50 0.28
CA CYS A 11 -0.17 -20.04 -0.19
C CYS A 11 -0.61 -21.24 0.66
N GLY A 12 -1.71 -21.09 1.40
CA GLY A 12 -2.29 -22.18 2.18
C GLY A 12 -3.54 -21.83 2.98
N SER A 13 -3.70 -20.59 3.47
CA SER A 13 -4.80 -20.32 4.43
C SER A 13 -5.32 -18.89 4.56
N ALA A 14 -4.86 -17.92 3.76
CA ALA A 14 -5.34 -16.54 3.86
C ALA A 14 -6.45 -16.27 2.82
N ALA A 15 -7.66 -15.98 3.29
CA ALA A 15 -8.76 -15.49 2.46
C ALA A 15 -8.33 -14.18 1.77
N ALA A 16 -8.05 -14.25 0.48
CA ALA A 16 -7.85 -13.06 -0.34
C ALA A 16 -9.18 -12.32 -0.44
N ALA A 17 -9.25 -11.11 0.12
CA ALA A 17 -10.38 -10.22 -0.09
C ALA A 17 -9.98 -9.20 -1.16
N ALA A 18 -10.68 -9.20 -2.28
CA ALA A 18 -10.66 -8.09 -3.22
C ALA A 18 -11.21 -6.84 -2.51
N LEU A 19 -10.75 -5.66 -2.91
CA LEU A 19 -11.56 -4.46 -3.20
C LEU A 19 -10.61 -3.25 -3.37
N ASN A 20 -11.08 -2.20 -4.04
CA ASN A 20 -10.36 -0.95 -4.41
C ASN A 20 -8.97 -1.13 -5.04
N SER A 21 -8.98 -1.55 -6.30
CA SER A 21 -7.80 -1.56 -7.17
C SER A 21 -7.91 -0.45 -8.22
N LEU A 22 -6.80 -0.12 -8.91
CA LEU A 22 -6.80 0.73 -10.10
C LEU A 22 -7.66 0.16 -11.27
N LEU A 23 -8.26 -1.02 -11.09
CA LEU A 23 -9.07 -1.70 -12.08
C LEU A 23 -10.44 -1.04 -12.23
N HIS A 24 -10.94 -0.98 -13.46
CA HIS A 24 -12.32 -0.56 -13.72
C HIS A 24 -13.30 -1.50 -13.02
N ALA A 25 -14.48 -0.97 -12.64
CA ALA A 25 -15.54 -1.71 -11.97
C ALA A 25 -16.04 -2.96 -12.74
N ALA A 26 -15.72 -3.07 -14.04
CA ALA A 26 -16.06 -4.21 -14.87
C ALA A 26 -15.15 -5.44 -14.65
N VAL A 27 -14.03 -5.32 -13.92
CA VAL A 27 -13.18 -6.48 -13.61
C VAL A 27 -13.76 -7.25 -12.43
N THR A 28 -14.03 -8.54 -12.64
CA THR A 28 -14.67 -9.40 -11.63
C THR A 28 -13.70 -9.80 -10.50
N ASP A 29 -14.22 -9.99 -9.28
CA ASP A 29 -13.46 -10.48 -8.13
C ASP A 29 -12.77 -11.82 -8.40
N ALA A 30 -13.39 -12.68 -9.22
CA ALA A 30 -12.80 -13.95 -9.66
C ALA A 30 -11.51 -13.73 -10.47
N THR A 31 -11.51 -12.74 -11.38
CA THR A 31 -10.34 -12.38 -12.18
C THR A 31 -9.25 -11.78 -11.30
N VAL A 32 -9.64 -10.88 -10.41
CA VAL A 32 -8.77 -10.21 -9.41
C VAL A 32 -8.08 -11.26 -8.51
N THR A 33 -8.82 -12.28 -8.08
CA THR A 33 -8.30 -13.39 -7.26
C THR A 33 -7.35 -14.30 -8.04
N ALA A 34 -7.71 -14.67 -9.27
CA ALA A 34 -6.87 -15.51 -10.12
C ALA A 34 -5.52 -14.84 -10.44
N GLU A 35 -5.54 -13.54 -10.74
CA GLU A 35 -4.33 -12.75 -10.97
C GLU A 35 -3.49 -12.61 -9.69
N ALA A 36 -4.13 -12.47 -8.53
CA ALA A 36 -3.42 -12.41 -7.27
C ALA A 36 -2.64 -13.71 -6.98
N LEU A 37 -3.24 -14.86 -7.27
CA LEU A 37 -2.56 -16.17 -7.18
C LEU A 37 -1.41 -16.27 -8.18
N GLU A 38 -1.62 -15.86 -9.43
CA GLU A 38 -0.57 -15.87 -10.46
C GLU A 38 0.63 -15.00 -10.05
N VAL A 39 0.38 -13.79 -9.55
CA VAL A 39 1.43 -12.90 -9.05
C VAL A 39 2.14 -13.52 -7.84
N GLY A 40 1.40 -14.15 -6.92
CA GLY A 40 1.96 -14.89 -5.78
C GLY A 40 2.95 -15.98 -6.23
N ASP A 41 2.55 -16.82 -7.20
CA ASP A 41 3.39 -17.88 -7.77
C ASP A 41 4.65 -17.33 -8.43
N GLN A 42 4.53 -16.22 -9.17
CA GLN A 42 5.69 -15.57 -9.80
C GLN A 42 6.69 -15.08 -8.74
N ILE A 43 6.20 -14.48 -7.65
CA ILE A 43 7.06 -14.01 -6.56
C ILE A 43 7.75 -15.19 -5.88
N GLU A 44 7.05 -16.28 -5.59
CA GLU A 44 7.65 -17.45 -4.95
C GLU A 44 8.80 -18.03 -5.77
N LYS A 45 8.60 -18.17 -7.09
CA LYS A 45 9.67 -18.61 -8.01
C LYS A 45 10.89 -17.70 -7.94
N LEU A 46 10.66 -16.39 -7.87
CA LEU A 46 11.73 -15.40 -7.77
C LEU A 46 12.46 -15.43 -6.43
N LEU A 47 11.74 -15.63 -5.32
CA LEU A 47 12.34 -15.78 -4.00
C LEU A 47 13.20 -17.04 -3.92
N LYS A 48 12.69 -18.18 -4.40
CA LYS A 48 13.45 -19.44 -4.44
C LYS A 48 14.73 -19.28 -5.25
N ALA A 49 14.68 -18.61 -6.40
CA ALA A 49 15.85 -18.35 -7.23
C ALA A 49 16.87 -17.36 -6.62
N LYS A 50 16.46 -16.54 -5.64
CA LYS A 50 17.29 -15.48 -5.02
C LYS A 50 17.61 -15.75 -3.54
N GLY A 51 17.53 -16.99 -3.10
CA GLY A 51 17.85 -17.39 -1.73
C GLY A 51 16.92 -16.77 -0.68
N ALA A 52 15.62 -16.61 -1.00
CA ALA A 52 14.59 -16.04 -0.13
C ALA A 52 14.83 -14.59 0.33
N THR A 53 15.66 -13.82 -0.39
CA THR A 53 15.92 -12.43 -0.02
C THR A 53 14.80 -11.51 -0.51
N TYR A 54 13.84 -11.22 0.37
CA TYR A 54 12.66 -10.41 0.03
C TYR A 54 13.02 -9.05 -0.58
N LYS A 55 14.05 -8.35 -0.05
CA LYS A 55 14.49 -7.01 -0.48
C LYS A 55 14.64 -6.85 -2.01
N VAL A 56 15.03 -7.91 -2.71
CA VAL A 56 15.31 -7.91 -4.15
C VAL A 56 14.04 -7.74 -5.00
N LEU A 57 12.87 -7.92 -4.43
CA LEU A 57 11.60 -7.87 -5.16
C LEU A 57 10.90 -6.51 -5.12
N PHE A 58 11.39 -5.54 -4.34
CA PHE A 58 10.72 -4.24 -4.25
C PHE A 58 10.66 -3.56 -5.62
N GLY A 59 9.50 -3.03 -6.00
CA GLY A 59 9.35 -2.30 -7.26
C GLY A 59 9.45 -3.19 -8.50
N LYS A 60 9.48 -4.51 -8.33
CA LYS A 60 9.55 -5.43 -9.47
C LYS A 60 8.21 -5.53 -10.18
N ASN A 61 8.24 -5.38 -11.50
CA ASN A 61 7.08 -5.59 -12.36
C ASN A 61 6.85 -7.08 -12.62
N LEU A 62 5.60 -7.51 -12.51
CA LEU A 62 5.11 -8.85 -12.81
C LEU A 62 3.89 -8.73 -13.70
N THR A 63 3.91 -9.42 -14.84
CA THR A 63 2.82 -9.36 -15.81
C THR A 63 1.99 -10.63 -15.68
N THR A 64 0.68 -10.49 -15.57
CA THR A 64 -0.26 -11.61 -15.53
C THR A 64 -0.68 -12.03 -16.94
N LYS A 65 -1.32 -13.19 -17.08
CA LYS A 65 -1.87 -13.67 -18.36
C LYS A 65 -2.89 -12.73 -19.00
N SER A 66 -3.59 -11.93 -18.20
CA SER A 66 -4.53 -10.91 -18.72
C SER A 66 -3.83 -9.70 -19.33
N GLY A 67 -2.50 -9.63 -19.26
CA GLY A 67 -1.70 -8.50 -19.73
C GLY A 67 -1.61 -7.35 -18.72
N ARG A 68 -2.13 -7.52 -17.49
CA ARG A 68 -1.98 -6.52 -16.43
C ARG A 68 -0.63 -6.63 -15.75
N VAL A 69 -0.05 -5.47 -15.47
CA VAL A 69 1.24 -5.33 -14.80
C VAL A 69 1.01 -4.98 -13.33
N TYR A 70 1.65 -5.76 -12.48
CA TYR A 70 1.66 -5.60 -11.04
C TYR A 70 3.06 -5.21 -10.57
N VAL A 71 3.14 -4.32 -9.59
CA VAL A 71 4.39 -3.91 -8.95
C VAL A 71 4.41 -4.42 -7.53
N VAL A 72 5.46 -5.13 -7.17
CA VAL A 72 5.61 -5.73 -5.83
C VAL A 72 5.97 -4.67 -4.79
N ASP A 73 5.17 -4.62 -3.73
CA ASP A 73 5.43 -3.87 -2.51
C ASP A 73 5.76 -4.84 -1.36
N ASN A 74 7.06 -5.03 -1.12
CA ASN A 74 7.62 -5.78 0.01
C ASN A 74 8.24 -4.83 1.05
N SER A 75 7.90 -3.55 0.98
CA SER A 75 8.64 -2.48 1.63
C SER A 75 8.35 -2.42 3.13
N ALA A 76 7.32 -3.14 3.59
CA ALA A 76 7.16 -3.58 4.97
C ALA A 76 8.28 -4.60 5.28
N LEU A 77 9.48 -4.10 5.59
CA LEU A 77 10.62 -4.89 6.08
C LEU A 77 10.36 -5.37 7.50
N ASN A 78 9.37 -6.24 7.68
CA ASN A 78 9.37 -7.18 8.78
C ASN A 78 9.14 -8.57 8.18
N PRO A 79 10.18 -9.42 8.06
CA PRO A 79 10.02 -10.80 7.59
C PRO A 79 9.04 -11.62 8.44
N ASN A 80 8.63 -11.11 9.61
CA ASN A 80 7.65 -11.73 10.51
C ASN A 80 6.32 -10.97 10.62
N GLY A 81 6.14 -9.82 9.94
CA GLY A 81 5.13 -8.83 10.33
C GLY A 81 3.93 -8.66 9.39
N SER A 82 4.13 -8.70 8.06
CA SER A 82 3.04 -8.43 7.11
C SER A 82 3.15 -9.32 5.87
N PRO A 83 2.01 -9.76 5.29
CA PRO A 83 2.03 -10.35 3.96
C PRO A 83 2.62 -9.33 2.99
N ASN A 84 3.43 -9.80 2.06
CA ASN A 84 3.90 -8.94 0.99
C ASN A 84 2.69 -8.50 0.12
N HIS A 85 2.78 -7.30 -0.43
CA HIS A 85 1.72 -6.70 -1.23
C HIS A 85 2.14 -6.53 -2.68
N PHE A 86 1.17 -6.30 -3.55
CA PHE A 86 1.41 -5.84 -4.91
C PHE A 86 0.27 -4.96 -5.38
N PHE A 87 0.58 -4.08 -6.31
CA PHE A 87 -0.35 -3.10 -6.86
C PHE A 87 -0.41 -3.28 -8.37
N VAL A 88 -1.61 -3.43 -8.94
CA VAL A 88 -1.76 -3.33 -10.39
C VAL A 88 -1.51 -1.89 -10.81
N THR A 89 -0.62 -1.66 -11.77
CA THR A 89 -0.21 -0.30 -12.18
C THR A 89 -0.47 0.00 -13.64
N SER A 90 -0.69 -1.01 -14.50
CA SER A 90 -1.05 -0.80 -15.92
C SER A 90 -1.63 -2.04 -16.58
N GLY A 91 -2.21 -1.88 -17.77
CA GLY A 91 -2.73 -2.97 -18.60
C GLY A 91 -4.23 -2.84 -18.84
N PRO A 92 -4.88 -3.88 -19.39
CA PRO A 92 -6.28 -3.84 -19.75
C PRO A 92 -7.18 -3.56 -18.54
N SER A 93 -8.15 -2.65 -18.72
CA SER A 93 -9.08 -2.24 -17.66
C SER A 93 -8.39 -1.70 -16.40
N VAL A 94 -7.20 -1.09 -16.55
CA VAL A 94 -6.56 -0.27 -15.53
C VAL A 94 -6.76 1.19 -15.92
N SER A 95 -7.33 1.95 -15.02
CA SER A 95 -7.80 3.32 -15.30
C SER A 95 -6.70 4.28 -15.74
N ASP A 96 -5.47 4.14 -15.23
CA ASP A 96 -4.28 4.87 -15.70
C ASP A 96 -2.99 4.11 -15.37
N ARG A 97 -1.94 4.32 -16.18
CA ARG A 97 -0.60 3.81 -15.86
C ARG A 97 0.03 4.63 -14.72
N MET A 98 0.11 4.05 -13.53
CA MET A 98 0.75 4.67 -12.36
C MET A 98 2.28 4.75 -12.56
N SER A 99 2.89 5.90 -12.26
CA SER A 99 4.36 6.03 -12.23
C SER A 99 4.95 5.32 -11.00
N MET A 100 6.26 5.02 -11.02
CA MET A 100 6.92 4.42 -9.85
C MET A 100 6.80 5.33 -8.61
N ASP A 101 6.93 6.64 -8.77
CA ASP A 101 6.75 7.58 -7.65
C ASP A 101 5.33 7.54 -7.07
N ALA A 102 4.31 7.45 -7.92
CA ALA A 102 2.93 7.32 -7.46
C ALA A 102 2.67 5.98 -6.77
N PHE A 103 3.31 4.91 -7.23
CA PHE A 103 3.32 3.61 -6.54
C PHE A 103 3.98 3.69 -5.15
N VAL A 104 5.12 4.39 -5.04
CA VAL A 104 5.79 4.62 -3.75
C VAL A 104 4.89 5.44 -2.82
N SER A 105 4.20 6.46 -3.32
CA SER A 105 3.20 7.23 -2.56
C SER A 105 2.04 6.38 -2.07
N ALA A 106 1.47 5.53 -2.92
CA ALA A 106 0.41 4.60 -2.54
C ALA A 106 0.87 3.63 -1.43
N SER A 107 2.06 3.06 -1.59
CA SER A 107 2.67 2.16 -0.60
C SER A 107 2.92 2.88 0.72
N ALA A 108 3.40 4.13 0.69
CA ALA A 108 3.67 4.90 1.89
C ALA A 108 2.39 5.32 2.62
N LEU A 109 1.34 5.73 1.91
CA LEU A 109 0.02 5.98 2.48
C LEU A 109 -0.55 4.73 3.15
N ARG A 110 -0.30 3.54 2.58
CA ARG A 110 -0.74 2.29 3.20
C ARG A 110 -0.12 2.08 4.58
N ARG A 111 1.16 2.39 4.72
CA ARG A 111 1.87 2.26 6.00
C ARG A 111 1.30 3.18 7.07
N VAL A 112 0.79 4.35 6.68
CA VAL A 112 0.07 5.23 7.61
C VAL A 112 -1.18 4.52 8.12
N GLU A 113 -1.97 3.91 7.24
CA GLU A 113 -3.14 3.15 7.65
C GLU A 113 -2.80 1.96 8.55
N GLU A 114 -1.71 1.25 8.26
CA GLU A 114 -1.18 0.15 9.06
C GLU A 114 -0.81 0.61 10.46
N ALA A 115 0.00 1.65 10.56
CA ALA A 115 0.40 2.20 11.84
C ALA A 115 -0.82 2.64 12.65
N ILE A 116 -1.81 3.28 12.02
CA ILE A 116 -3.07 3.66 12.69
C ILE A 116 -3.84 2.43 13.17
N ALA A 117 -3.99 1.41 12.33
CA ALA A 117 -4.70 0.18 12.66
C ALA A 117 -4.02 -0.56 13.82
N ASP A 118 -2.69 -0.67 13.81
CA ASP A 118 -1.90 -1.31 14.87
C ASP A 118 -2.04 -0.58 16.20
N ARG A 119 -2.03 0.76 16.20
CA ARG A 119 -2.27 1.56 17.41
C ARG A 119 -3.67 1.35 17.96
N ARG A 120 -4.69 1.38 17.09
CA ARG A 120 -6.08 1.12 17.48
C ARG A 120 -6.27 -0.29 18.05
N ALA A 121 -5.62 -1.29 17.45
CA ALA A 121 -5.65 -2.68 17.95
C ALA A 121 -5.04 -2.82 19.35
N ARG A 122 -4.08 -1.96 19.70
CA ARG A 122 -3.49 -1.86 21.05
C ARG A 122 -4.32 -0.99 22.02
N GLY A 123 -5.53 -0.60 21.63
CA GLY A 123 -6.47 0.16 22.47
C GLY A 123 -6.29 1.68 22.43
N ASP A 124 -5.42 2.20 21.57
CA ASP A 124 -5.22 3.65 21.43
C ASP A 124 -6.51 4.34 20.95
N LYS A 125 -6.84 5.47 21.58
CA LYS A 125 -8.07 6.24 21.34
C LYS A 125 -7.83 7.52 20.54
N LEU A 126 -6.58 7.86 20.24
CA LEU A 126 -6.27 9.07 19.48
C LEU A 126 -6.90 9.01 18.09
N ASN A 127 -7.54 10.11 17.68
CA ASN A 127 -7.99 10.25 16.30
C ASN A 127 -6.82 10.65 15.41
N TYR A 128 -6.12 9.66 14.88
CA TYR A 128 -5.02 9.86 13.93
C TYR A 128 -5.41 10.46 12.57
N LEU A 129 -6.70 10.71 12.32
CA LEU A 129 -7.19 11.40 11.13
C LEU A 129 -7.53 12.87 11.39
N ASP A 130 -7.32 13.34 12.61
CA ASP A 130 -7.43 14.75 12.96
C ASP A 130 -6.06 15.44 12.90
N ALA A 131 -5.97 16.51 12.12
CA ALA A 131 -4.70 17.21 11.89
C ALA A 131 -4.13 17.83 13.17
N LYS A 132 -5.00 18.38 14.02
CA LYS A 132 -4.59 19.01 15.26
C LYS A 132 -4.03 17.98 16.24
N ALA A 133 -4.74 16.86 16.42
CA ALA A 133 -4.31 15.74 17.25
C ALA A 133 -2.96 15.16 16.80
N LEU A 134 -2.70 15.07 15.50
CA LEU A 134 -1.41 14.62 14.97
C LEU A 134 -0.28 15.61 15.26
N ILE A 135 -0.53 16.92 15.12
CA ILE A 135 0.47 17.96 15.41
C ILE A 135 0.80 17.99 16.90
N GLU A 136 -0.22 17.92 17.76
CA GLU A 136 -0.06 17.83 19.21
C GLU A 136 0.72 16.57 19.61
N LEU A 137 0.37 15.41 19.03
CA LEU A 137 1.12 14.18 19.24
C LEU A 137 2.58 14.35 18.83
N ARG A 138 2.87 14.91 17.65
CA ARG A 138 4.25 15.13 17.18
C ARG A 138 5.06 16.02 18.12
N GLY A 139 4.44 17.06 18.69
CA GLY A 139 5.06 17.99 19.62
C GLY A 139 5.26 17.44 21.04
N SER A 140 4.59 16.34 21.39
CA SER A 140 4.69 15.72 22.72
C SER A 140 6.00 14.92 22.92
N THR A 141 6.34 14.63 24.18
CA THR A 141 7.47 13.76 24.53
C THR A 141 7.31 12.37 23.92
N GLY A 142 8.28 11.95 23.09
CA GLY A 142 8.23 10.68 22.35
C GLY A 142 7.36 10.72 21.08
N GLY A 143 6.73 11.85 20.77
CA GLY A 143 5.90 12.06 19.60
C GLY A 143 6.61 11.89 18.27
N GLN A 144 7.83 12.44 18.14
CA GLN A 144 8.66 12.33 16.92
C GLN A 144 9.02 10.87 16.57
N THR A 145 9.04 9.99 17.57
CA THR A 145 9.33 8.56 17.41
C THR A 145 8.06 7.71 17.36
N ASN A 146 6.86 8.31 17.41
CA ASN A 146 5.62 7.57 17.30
C ASN A 146 5.52 6.93 15.89
N PRO A 147 5.22 5.62 15.78
CA PRO A 147 5.16 4.93 14.50
C PRO A 147 4.19 5.56 13.48
N VAL A 148 3.07 6.12 13.94
CA VAL A 148 2.11 6.80 13.05
C VAL A 148 2.69 8.10 12.52
N ILE A 149 3.36 8.89 13.36
CA ILE A 149 4.03 10.13 12.96
C ILE A 149 5.14 9.84 11.95
N LEU A 150 5.98 8.83 12.20
CA LEU A 150 7.03 8.41 11.26
C LEU A 150 6.45 7.97 9.92
N ALA A 151 5.32 7.24 9.93
CA ALA A 151 4.63 6.84 8.71
C ALA A 151 4.09 8.06 7.94
N TYR A 152 3.50 9.05 8.61
CA TYR A 152 3.03 10.29 7.98
C TYR A 152 4.18 11.07 7.34
N ILE A 153 5.33 11.19 8.01
CA ILE A 153 6.53 11.85 7.46
C ILE A 153 7.00 11.15 6.18
N ALA A 154 7.10 9.82 6.21
CA ALA A 154 7.52 9.05 5.04
C ALA A 154 6.53 9.18 3.88
N ALA A 155 5.22 9.11 4.17
CA ALA A 155 4.16 9.26 3.17
C ALA A 155 4.12 10.66 2.56
N ARG A 156 4.37 11.70 3.37
CA ARG A 156 4.48 13.08 2.88
C ARG A 156 5.64 13.22 1.90
N THR A 157 6.81 12.70 2.24
CA THR A 157 7.99 12.76 1.35
C THR A 157 7.70 12.07 0.01
N ALA A 158 7.07 10.90 0.04
CA ALA A 158 6.66 10.19 -1.17
C ALA A 158 5.66 11.01 -2.00
N LEU A 159 4.60 11.55 -1.37
CA LEU A 159 3.62 12.39 -2.04
C LEU A 159 4.26 13.62 -2.71
N MET A 160 5.21 14.27 -2.05
CA MET A 160 5.94 15.40 -2.62
C MET A 160 6.72 14.98 -3.88
N ALA A 161 7.30 13.78 -3.90
CA ALA A 161 8.01 13.24 -5.06
C ALA A 161 7.07 12.90 -6.23
N SER A 162 5.91 12.28 -5.97
CA SER A 162 4.96 11.94 -7.04
C SER A 162 4.24 13.17 -7.63
N GLY A 163 4.13 14.25 -6.85
CA GLY A 163 3.44 15.48 -7.23
C GLY A 163 1.91 15.40 -7.11
N PRO A 164 1.22 16.56 -7.08
CA PRO A 164 -0.20 16.67 -6.73
C PRO A 164 -1.16 16.09 -7.78
N LYS A 165 -0.71 15.90 -9.03
CA LYS A 165 -1.52 15.31 -10.11
C LYS A 165 -2.04 13.90 -9.79
N TRP A 166 -1.39 13.20 -8.85
CA TRP A 166 -1.80 11.86 -8.43
C TRP A 166 -2.74 11.86 -7.23
N ASP A 167 -3.01 12.99 -6.58
CA ASP A 167 -3.72 13.02 -5.30
C ASP A 167 -5.17 12.52 -5.43
N THR A 168 -5.89 12.98 -6.46
CA THR A 168 -7.24 12.49 -6.78
C THR A 168 -7.23 10.99 -7.00
N LYS A 169 -6.28 10.51 -7.81
CA LYS A 169 -6.17 9.09 -8.16
C LYS A 169 -5.84 8.23 -6.96
N LEU A 170 -4.89 8.67 -6.13
CA LEU A 170 -4.53 8.00 -4.90
C LEU A 170 -5.72 7.97 -3.92
N GLY A 171 -6.50 9.05 -3.85
CA GLY A 171 -7.73 9.12 -3.04
C GLY A 171 -8.81 8.15 -3.51
N GLU A 172 -9.03 8.05 -4.82
CA GLU A 172 -9.98 7.12 -5.44
C GLU A 172 -9.58 5.66 -5.19
N VAL A 173 -8.34 5.31 -5.52
CA VAL A 173 -7.83 3.92 -5.38
C VAL A 173 -7.72 3.50 -3.92
N SER A 174 -7.43 4.44 -3.02
CA SER A 174 -7.40 4.15 -1.58
C SER A 174 -8.78 4.08 -0.94
N GLY A 175 -9.77 4.77 -1.49
CA GLY A 175 -10.97 5.16 -0.75
C GLY A 175 -10.65 6.10 0.43
N ARG A 176 -9.49 6.76 0.43
CA ARG A 176 -8.94 7.58 1.52
C ARG A 176 -8.43 8.94 1.06
N ALA A 177 -9.28 9.66 0.33
CA ALA A 177 -9.01 11.06 -0.02
C ALA A 177 -8.72 11.93 1.23
N ASP A 178 -9.32 11.58 2.38
CA ASP A 178 -9.04 12.17 3.69
C ASP A 178 -7.56 12.03 4.08
N LEU A 179 -7.00 10.82 3.93
CA LEU A 179 -5.63 10.51 4.28
C LEU A 179 -4.62 11.20 3.36
N VAL A 180 -4.90 11.22 2.05
CA VAL A 180 -4.07 11.93 1.06
C VAL A 180 -4.02 13.42 1.41
N THR A 181 -5.18 14.04 1.62
CA THR A 181 -5.31 15.46 1.95
C THR A 181 -4.59 15.81 3.25
N LEU A 182 -4.76 14.99 4.28
CA LEU A 182 -4.12 15.19 5.58
C LEU A 182 -2.60 15.06 5.48
N THR A 183 -2.11 14.04 4.78
CA THR A 183 -0.66 13.79 4.64
C THR A 183 0.03 14.91 3.86
N ARG A 184 -0.62 15.50 2.85
CA ARG A 184 -0.13 16.69 2.13
C ARG A 184 0.09 17.90 3.04
N LYS A 185 -0.81 18.09 4.01
CA LYS A 185 -0.82 19.21 4.94
C LYS A 185 -0.02 18.95 6.21
N PHE A 186 0.40 17.71 6.44
CA PHE A 186 1.19 17.34 7.60
C PHE A 186 2.55 18.06 7.55
N PRO A 187 2.97 18.77 8.62
CA PRO A 187 4.24 19.49 8.64
C PRO A 187 5.45 18.56 8.87
#